data_AF-A0A3L8PYJ0-F1
#
_entry.id   AF-A0A3L8PYJ0-F1
#
_cell.length_a   1.000
_cell.length_b   1.000
_cell.length_c   1.000
_cell.angle_alpha   90.00
_cell.angle_beta   90.00
_cell.angle_gamma   90.00
#
_symmetry.space_group_name_H-M   'P 1'
#
loop_
_entity.id
_entity.type
_entity.pdbx_description
1 polymer ?
#
loop_
_entity_poly.entity_id
_entity_poly.type
_entity_poly.pdbx_seq_one_letter_code
_entity_poly.pdbx_strand_id
1 'polypeptide(L)' 'MHQSGNSKNTNTVTVLYFEAPAGVILYSRVLHELPHRGSGRIKLPDEFRQGKNIMAVLEGSCQLLNGMGERISVVNAVNE' A
#
# COMPACT_ATOMS: atom_id res chain seq x y z
N MET A 1 -7.92 37.68 11.84
CA MET A 1 -6.88 37.34 10.84
C MET A 1 -6.53 35.86 10.99
N HIS A 2 -6.36 35.20 9.85
CA HIS A 2 -6.34 33.74 9.63
C HIS A 2 -5.38 32.90 10.49
N GLN A 3 -5.79 31.65 10.76
CA GLN A 3 -4.95 30.45 10.64
C GLN A 3 -5.91 29.25 10.46
N SER A 4 -6.31 28.98 9.21
CA SER A 4 -5.72 27.97 8.31
C SER A 4 -5.98 26.53 8.77
N GLY A 5 -6.92 25.89 8.08
CA GLY A 5 -7.27 24.49 8.25
C GLY A 5 -6.04 23.59 8.13
N ASN A 6 -5.94 22.64 9.06
CA ASN A 6 -4.93 21.59 9.03
C ASN A 6 -5.26 20.63 7.89
N SER A 7 -4.83 20.96 6.67
CA SER A 7 -4.88 20.06 5.53
C SER A 7 -3.94 18.89 5.83
N LYS A 8 -4.46 17.81 6.42
CA LYS A 8 -3.72 16.55 6.47
C LYS A 8 -3.44 16.16 5.02
N ASN A 9 -2.19 16.29 4.57
CA ASN A 9 -1.77 15.75 3.29
C ASN A 9 -1.86 14.23 3.39
N THR A 10 -2.97 13.69 2.89
CA THR A 10 -3.21 12.27 2.79
C THR A 10 -2.98 11.80 1.37
N ASN A 11 -2.28 10.68 1.22
CA ASN A 11 -2.04 10.10 -0.10
C ASN A 11 -2.79 8.77 -0.24
N THR A 12 -3.19 8.50 -1.47
CA THR A 12 -3.53 7.14 -1.89
C THR A 12 -2.25 6.42 -2.29
N VAL A 13 -2.10 5.16 -1.88
CA VAL A 13 -0.96 4.32 -2.23
C VAL A 13 -1.42 2.93 -2.63
N THR A 14 -0.63 2.25 -3.44
CA THR A 14 -0.77 0.81 -3.69
C THR A 14 0.33 0.07 -2.94
N VAL A 15 -0.06 -0.89 -2.11
CA VAL A 15 0.87 -1.74 -1.35
C VAL A 15 0.92 -3.12 -2.00
N LEU A 16 2.13 -3.57 -2.30
CA LEU A 16 2.41 -4.92 -2.75
C LEU A 16 2.93 -5.74 -1.56
N TYR A 17 2.35 -6.91 -1.31
CA TYR A 17 2.76 -7.76 -0.18
C TYR A 17 2.52 -9.25 -0.42
N PHE A 18 3.24 -10.08 0.32
CA PHE A 18 2.94 -11.50 0.51
C PHE A 18 2.35 -11.73 1.89
N GLU A 19 1.52 -12.76 2.05
CA GLU A 19 1.14 -13.21 3.39
C GLU A 19 2.30 -13.93 4.07
N ALA A 20 2.55 -13.63 5.34
CA ALA A 20 3.56 -14.31 6.14
C ALA A 20 2.96 -15.60 6.74
N PRO A 21 3.77 -16.64 7.01
CA PRO A 21 5.22 -16.69 6.85
C PRO A 21 5.72 -17.18 5.48
N ALA A 22 4.87 -17.80 4.66
CA ALA A 22 5.29 -18.52 3.45
C ALA A 22 4.39 -18.25 2.21
N GLY A 23 3.73 -17.10 2.14
CA GLY A 23 2.86 -16.74 1.03
C GLY A 23 3.63 -16.68 -0.30
N VAL A 24 3.05 -17.32 -1.32
CA VAL A 24 3.58 -17.34 -2.69
C VAL A 24 2.78 -16.44 -3.64
N ILE A 25 1.65 -15.90 -3.17
CA ILE A 25 0.76 -15.03 -3.94
C ILE A 25 1.13 -13.58 -3.66
N LEU A 26 1.33 -12.80 -4.74
CA LEU A 26 1.57 -11.38 -4.63
C LEU A 26 0.23 -10.63 -4.62
N TYR A 27 -0.05 -9.97 -3.51
CA TYR A 27 -1.24 -9.14 -3.36
C TYR A 27 -0.95 -7.69 -3.70
N SER A 28 -1.89 -7.07 -4.42
CA SER A 28 -1.94 -5.62 -4.63
C SER A 28 -3.14 -5.05 -3.90
N ARG A 29 -2.92 -4.06 -3.02
CA ARG A 29 -4.01 -3.39 -2.28
C ARG A 29 -3.84 -1.87 -2.32
N VAL A 30 -4.91 -1.17 -2.68
CA VAL A 30 -4.96 0.29 -2.61
C VAL A 30 -5.37 0.71 -1.20
N LEU A 31 -4.61 1.62 -0.60
CA LEU A 31 -4.94 2.24 0.68
C LEU A 31 -5.13 3.73 0.46
N HIS A 32 -6.23 4.25 0.99
CA HIS A 32 -6.57 5.66 0.91
C HIS A 32 -6.23 6.38 2.22
N GLU A 33 -6.22 7.70 2.15
CA GLU A 33 -6.16 8.58 3.31
C GLU A 33 -4.93 8.39 4.22
N LEU A 34 -3.81 7.88 3.69
CA LEU A 34 -2.64 7.62 4.50
C LEU A 34 -1.84 8.90 4.77
N PRO A 35 -1.42 9.15 6.02
CA PRO A 35 -0.67 10.35 6.37
C PRO A 35 0.70 10.35 5.70
N HIS A 36 0.96 11.37 4.89
CA HIS A 36 2.24 11.57 4.25
C HIS A 36 3.18 12.38 5.13
N ARG A 37 4.42 11.90 5.32
CA ARG A 37 5.53 12.74 5.81
C ARG A 37 6.27 13.22 4.57
N GLY A 38 6.48 14.53 4.43
CA GLY A 38 6.94 15.22 3.20
C GLY A 38 8.27 14.77 2.56
N SER A 39 8.84 13.64 2.99
CA SER A 39 10.01 12.99 2.41
C SER A 39 9.65 11.84 1.44
N GLY A 40 8.40 11.73 0.97
CA GLY A 40 8.00 10.61 0.10
C GLY A 40 7.66 9.29 0.84
N ARG A 41 7.89 9.22 2.16
CA ARG A 41 7.75 7.98 2.94
C ARG A 41 6.40 7.93 3.64
N ILE A 42 5.62 6.92 3.31
CA ILE A 42 4.31 6.64 3.92
C ILE A 42 4.48 5.64 5.07
N LYS A 43 3.83 5.92 6.21
CA LYS A 43 3.74 4.96 7.32
C LYS A 43 2.47 4.13 7.17
N LEU A 44 2.61 2.84 6.86
CA LEU A 44 1.49 1.90 6.86
C LEU A 44 0.97 1.65 8.28
N PRO A 45 -0.34 1.48 8.48
CA PRO A 45 -0.91 1.05 9.77
C PRO A 45 -0.25 -0.23 10.28
N ASP A 46 -0.04 -0.34 11.59
CA ASP A 46 0.57 -1.54 12.19
C ASP A 46 -0.30 -2.79 11.96
N GLU A 47 -1.63 -2.64 12.07
CA GLU A 47 -2.62 -3.68 11.74
C GLU A 47 -2.51 -4.15 10.28
N PHE A 48 -2.24 -3.23 9.35
CA PHE A 48 -2.03 -3.60 7.96
C PHE A 48 -0.77 -4.45 7.80
N ARG A 49 0.32 -4.11 8.48
CA ARG A 49 1.62 -4.81 8.38
C ARG A 49 1.61 -6.18 9.04
N GLN A 50 0.73 -6.42 10.00
CA GLN A 50 0.69 -7.69 10.70
C GLN A 50 0.32 -8.84 9.73
N GLY A 51 1.12 -9.91 9.79
CA GLY A 51 0.94 -11.08 8.91
C GLY A 51 1.28 -10.82 7.44
N LYS A 52 1.89 -9.67 7.09
CA LYS A 52 2.21 -9.31 5.70
C LYS A 52 3.68 -8.97 5.54
N ASN A 53 4.32 -9.58 4.56
CA ASN A 53 5.65 -9.20 4.10
C ASN A 53 5.50 -8.11 3.03
N ILE A 54 5.70 -6.85 3.42
CA ILE A 54 5.57 -5.69 2.52
C ILE A 54 6.74 -5.66 1.54
N MET A 55 6.44 -5.73 0.24
CA MET A 55 7.43 -5.66 -0.84
C MET A 55 7.64 -4.23 -1.33
N ALA A 56 6.56 -3.52 -1.63
CA ALA A 56 6.62 -2.18 -2.19
C ALA A 56 5.40 -1.35 -1.79
N VAL A 57 5.59 -0.03 -1.75
CA VAL A 57 4.52 0.95 -1.61
C VAL A 57 4.68 1.94 -2.77
N LEU A 58 3.69 2.01 -3.64
CA LEU A 58 3.64 2.90 -4.80
C LEU A 58 2.70 4.06 -4.50
N GLU A 59 3.02 5.24 -5.00
CA GLU A 59 2.13 6.39 -4.91
C GLU A 59 0.97 6.26 -5.91
N GLY A 60 -0.24 6.60 -5.46
CA GLY A 60 -1.46 6.53 -6.26
C GLY A 60 -2.11 5.14 -6.27
N SER A 61 -3.07 4.98 -7.18
CA SER A 61 -3.76 3.73 -7.45
C SER A 61 -3.14 3.06 -8.67
N CYS A 62 -2.27 2.09 -8.45
CA CYS A 62 -1.62 1.33 -9.52
C CYS A 62 -2.35 0.01 -9.77
N GLN A 63 -2.48 -0.34 -11.05
CA GLN A 63 -2.87 -1.68 -11.47
C GLN A 63 -1.61 -2.51 -11.74
N LEU A 64 -1.44 -3.60 -11.02
CA LEU A 64 -0.35 -4.55 -11.29
C LEU A 64 -0.75 -5.43 -12.47
N LEU A 65 -0.09 -5.24 -13.62
CA LEU A 65 -0.39 -6.01 -14.83
C LEU A 65 0.25 -7.41 -14.82
N ASN A 66 1.48 -7.52 -14.29
CA ASN A 66 2.23 -8.77 -14.20
C ASN A 66 3.01 -8.82 -12.88
N GLY A 67 3.17 -10.03 -12.31
CA GLY A 67 3.94 -10.27 -11.09
C GLY A 67 5.46 -10.43 -11.32
N MET A 68 6.23 -10.56 -10.23
CA MET A 68 7.68 -10.84 -10.30
C MET A 68 7.95 -12.26 -10.80
N GLY A 69 8.42 -12.36 -12.05
CA GLY A 69 8.57 -13.63 -12.74
C GLY A 69 7.19 -14.19 -13.09
N GLU A 70 6.96 -14.56 -14.34
CA GLU A 70 5.70 -15.03 -14.94
C GLU A 70 4.99 -16.20 -14.20
N ARG A 71 5.52 -16.66 -13.07
CA ARG A 71 5.09 -17.79 -12.26
C ARG A 71 4.33 -17.41 -10.98
N ILE A 72 4.21 -16.12 -10.66
CA ILE A 72 3.48 -15.68 -9.45
C ILE A 72 2.08 -15.19 -9.85
N SER A 73 1.05 -15.84 -9.31
CA SER A 73 -0.33 -15.35 -9.42
C SER A 73 -0.48 -14.03 -8.66
N VAL A 74 -0.94 -13.00 -9.37
CA VAL A 74 -1.24 -11.70 -8.79
C VAL A 74 -2.71 -11.66 -8.41
N VAL A 75 -3.00 -11.25 -7.17
CA VAL A 75 -4.37 -11.07 -6.69
C VAL A 75 -4.56 -9.62 -6.28
N ASN A 76 -5.59 -8.97 -6.83
CA ASN A 76 -6.05 -7.68 -6.31
C ASN A 76 -6.89 -7.97 -5.08
N ALA A 77 -6.41 -7.54 -3.91
CA ALA A 77 -7.18 -7.68 -2.68
C ALA A 77 -8.42 -6.78 -2.78
N VAL A 78 -9.60 -7.38 -2.66
CA VAL A 78 -10.87 -6.64 -2.63
C VAL A 78 -10.88 -5.79 -1.36
N ASN A 79 -11.35 -4.54 -1.48
CA ASN A 79 -11.55 -3.68 -0.31
C ASN A 79 -12.76 -4.21 0.46
N GLU A 80 -12.53 -4.86 1.61
CA GLU A 80 -13.56 -5.05 2.65
C GLU A 80 -13.87 -3.71 3.34
#